data_AF-A0A3Q7WZY6-F1
#
_entry.id   AF-A0A3Q7WZY6-F1
#
_cell.length_a   1.000
_cell.length_b   1.000
_cell.length_c   1.000
_cell.angle_alpha   90.00
_cell.angle_beta   90.00
_cell.angle_gamma   90.00
#
_symmetry.space_group_name_H-M   'P 1'
#
loop_
_entity.id
_entity.type
_entity.pdbx_description
1 polymer ?
#
loop_
_entity_poly.entity_id
_entity_poly.type
_entity_poly.pdbx_seq_one_letter_code
_entity_poly.pdbx_strand_id
1 'polypeptide(L)'
;MKMAAKAKPTTKEQSHPEGMFEGMVVFFVPKGVQPRRLQIWKQRMVQMGAVIEERLSKRVTHVLAVDSHTVLQEFDTYRLSRFKGDLCMLYFDLCKLKLKVLLYQWLEDSLKSGEKLSENLYVLKLDPQDESINEPDKSLDPEPTDANVSSELQKLNNKKIKSSSDDTKIVNLETNENRRENAPLSSTSIASTDGEVENLNYADRRPQHRDAENEASTLPYCPPDLNKNITEIFKKLVNIYRALGDDRRSFSYYKAISVIEKLPFKVESADQIKNLPSIGKSMKDHIQEIITTGKLLKLEHFETDEKVQTISLFGEVWGIGPATALKLYDKGHRTLDDLTNDDSLTNAQKLGLKYFDDIRQRIPRHEVQEMEHILQKVGEDVLPGVIIICGGSYRRGKATCGDIDIIITHPDGTSHKGFLPKYVKRLKDTNFLREDLIFSTHSEEGTDSGVDTYFGFCTYPGRELRHRIDLKVYPREIYAFGLVAWTGNDVLNRRLRLQAESKGFRLDDTGLFPATQGSGGKRGTKGNASLKLSTEKEVFDFLGFPWLEPHQRNL
;
A
#
# COMPACT_ATOMS: atom_id res chain seq x y z
N MET A 1 42.93 10.30 -58.14
CA MET A 1 44.38 10.45 -57.94
C MET A 1 44.62 11.63 -57.01
N LYS A 2 45.15 11.35 -55.81
CA LYS A 2 45.80 12.24 -54.80
C LYS A 2 45.04 13.39 -54.10
N MET A 3 45.26 13.40 -52.78
CA MET A 3 45.00 14.42 -51.73
C MET A 3 45.72 15.75 -52.03
N ALA A 4 45.49 16.91 -51.41
CA ALA A 4 45.43 17.31 -49.98
C ALA A 4 44.95 18.80 -49.91
N ALA A 5 44.74 19.51 -48.80
CA ALA A 5 45.12 19.38 -47.40
C ALA A 5 44.13 20.15 -46.49
N LYS A 6 43.95 19.69 -45.25
CA LYS A 6 43.21 20.36 -44.17
C LYS A 6 44.00 21.56 -43.63
N ALA A 7 43.35 22.73 -43.57
CA ALA A 7 43.80 23.86 -42.77
C ALA A 7 43.37 23.66 -41.30
N LYS A 8 44.31 23.81 -40.36
CA LYS A 8 44.06 23.88 -38.92
C LYS A 8 43.43 25.23 -38.57
N PRO A 9 42.35 25.29 -37.77
CA PRO A 9 42.00 26.49 -37.05
C PRO A 9 42.76 26.54 -35.73
N THR A 10 43.27 27.74 -35.49
CA THR A 10 43.98 28.28 -34.34
C THR A 10 43.30 28.01 -32.99
N THR A 11 44.14 27.69 -32.01
CA THR A 11 43.87 27.71 -30.57
C THR A 11 43.38 29.10 -30.14
N LYS A 12 42.09 29.21 -29.85
CA LYS A 12 41.60 30.21 -28.89
C LYS A 12 41.67 29.56 -27.51
N GLU A 13 42.56 30.06 -26.68
CA GLU A 13 42.45 29.90 -25.22
C GLU A 13 41.10 30.48 -24.79
N GLN A 14 40.14 29.59 -24.57
CA GLN A 14 38.93 29.87 -23.82
C GLN A 14 39.11 29.15 -22.49
N SER A 15 39.10 29.93 -21.41
CA SER A 15 39.07 29.47 -20.02
C SER A 15 38.16 28.26 -19.85
N HIS A 16 38.73 27.13 -19.41
CA HIS A 16 37.96 25.94 -19.06
C HIS A 16 36.93 26.32 -17.98
N PRO A 17 35.64 25.99 -18.14
CA PRO A 17 34.75 25.91 -16.99
C PRO A 17 35.26 24.74 -16.14
N GLU A 18 35.54 25.00 -14.86
CA GLU A 18 35.89 23.97 -13.90
C GLU A 18 34.92 22.79 -14.04
N GLY A 19 35.46 21.58 -14.15
CA GLY A 19 34.66 20.39 -14.39
C GLY A 19 33.72 20.15 -13.21
N MET A 20 32.48 19.74 -13.45
CA MET A 20 31.48 19.48 -12.40
C MET A 20 31.96 18.54 -11.27
N PHE A 21 32.90 17.63 -11.56
CA PHE A 21 33.50 16.72 -10.59
C PHE A 21 34.97 17.04 -10.28
N GLU A 22 35.39 18.29 -10.53
CA GLU A 22 36.74 18.75 -10.23
C GLU A 22 37.08 18.58 -8.74
N GLY A 23 38.34 18.22 -8.48
CA GLY A 23 38.84 17.90 -7.14
C GLY A 23 38.41 16.52 -6.60
N MET A 24 37.56 15.78 -7.31
CA MET A 24 37.18 14.43 -6.90
C MET A 24 38.20 13.40 -7.37
N VAL A 25 38.74 12.64 -6.43
CA VAL A 25 39.48 11.40 -6.70
C VAL A 25 38.58 10.21 -6.36
N VAL A 26 38.20 9.42 -7.36
CA VAL A 26 37.11 8.43 -7.26
C VAL A 26 37.63 7.02 -7.49
N PHE A 27 37.25 6.11 -6.60
CA PHE A 27 37.43 4.68 -6.77
C PHE A 27 36.06 4.02 -7.06
N PHE A 28 36.02 3.15 -8.07
CA PHE A 28 34.81 2.46 -8.50
C PHE A 28 34.86 1.00 -8.04
N VAL A 29 33.86 0.54 -7.29
CA VAL A 29 33.68 -0.88 -6.94
C VAL A 29 33.06 -1.62 -8.13
N PRO A 30 33.79 -2.49 -8.84
CA PRO A 30 33.31 -3.09 -10.08
C PRO A 30 32.20 -4.14 -9.86
N LYS A 31 32.13 -4.72 -8.66
CA LYS A 31 31.18 -5.79 -8.34
C LYS A 31 29.73 -5.30 -8.41
N GLY A 32 28.87 -6.08 -9.07
CA GLY A 32 27.45 -5.75 -9.26
C GLY A 32 27.14 -4.80 -10.42
N VAL A 33 28.15 -4.39 -11.21
CA VAL A 33 27.97 -3.49 -12.36
C VAL A 33 28.50 -4.12 -13.66
N GLN A 34 27.79 -3.93 -14.76
CA GLN A 34 28.26 -4.38 -16.08
C GLN A 34 29.54 -3.62 -16.50
N PRO A 35 30.61 -4.32 -16.97
CA PRO A 35 31.90 -3.69 -17.28
C PRO A 35 31.82 -2.52 -18.26
N ARG A 36 30.97 -2.63 -19.29
CA ARG A 36 30.74 -1.56 -20.28
C ARG A 36 30.16 -0.29 -19.66
N ARG A 37 29.25 -0.44 -18.70
CA ARG A 37 28.62 0.69 -17.98
C ARG A 37 29.64 1.39 -17.08
N LEU A 38 30.45 0.60 -16.37
CA LEU A 38 31.54 1.11 -15.54
C LEU A 38 32.54 1.94 -16.35
N GLN A 39 32.92 1.46 -17.53
CA GLN A 39 33.83 2.17 -18.43
C GLN A 39 33.26 3.51 -18.92
N ILE A 40 31.97 3.55 -19.27
CA ILE A 40 31.27 4.78 -19.67
C ILE A 40 31.28 5.80 -18.53
N TRP A 41 31.00 5.35 -17.29
CA TRP A 41 31.01 6.23 -16.12
C TRP A 41 32.40 6.77 -15.80
N LYS A 42 33.42 5.91 -15.80
CA LYS A 42 34.82 6.35 -15.62
C LYS A 42 35.18 7.41 -16.65
N GLN A 43 34.87 7.19 -17.94
CA GLN A 43 35.14 8.14 -19.00
C GLN A 43 34.42 9.48 -18.81
N ARG A 44 33.12 9.46 -18.47
CA ARG A 44 32.35 10.68 -18.24
C ARG A 44 32.84 11.48 -17.03
N MET A 45 33.18 10.80 -15.94
CA MET A 45 33.71 11.48 -14.76
C MET A 45 35.05 12.16 -15.05
N VAL A 46 35.95 11.50 -15.79
CA VAL A 46 37.23 12.11 -16.24
C VAL A 46 36.98 13.31 -17.15
N GLN A 47 36.07 13.18 -18.13
CA GLN A 47 35.68 14.29 -19.01
C GLN A 47 35.15 15.51 -18.24
N MET A 48 34.60 15.29 -17.05
CA MET A 48 33.98 16.30 -16.20
C MET A 48 34.87 16.67 -14.98
N GLY A 49 36.18 16.38 -15.04
CA GLY A 49 37.18 16.90 -14.10
C GLY A 49 37.56 15.98 -12.93
N ALA A 50 36.99 14.78 -12.82
CA ALA A 50 37.39 13.83 -11.78
C ALA A 50 38.66 13.05 -12.16
N VAL A 51 39.39 12.57 -11.15
CA VAL A 51 40.49 11.63 -11.29
C VAL A 51 40.03 10.24 -10.85
N ILE A 52 40.20 9.22 -11.69
CA ILE A 52 39.85 7.84 -11.35
C ILE A 52 41.10 7.11 -10.88
N GLU A 53 41.04 6.48 -9.71
CA GLU A 53 42.09 5.59 -9.21
C GLU A 53 41.66 4.13 -9.45
N GLU A 54 42.55 3.31 -9.99
CA GLU A 54 42.29 1.87 -10.19
C GLU A 54 42.53 1.05 -8.92
N ARG A 55 43.09 1.66 -7.88
CA ARG A 55 43.35 1.05 -6.59
C ARG A 55 42.98 2.02 -5.47
N LEU A 56 42.41 1.50 -4.38
CA LEU A 56 42.14 2.31 -3.21
C LEU A 56 43.45 2.87 -2.63
N SER A 57 43.53 4.17 -2.45
CA SER A 57 44.72 4.88 -1.95
C SER A 57 44.31 6.04 -1.04
N LYS A 58 45.27 6.61 -0.30
CA LYS A 58 45.03 7.77 0.58
C LYS A 58 44.58 9.03 -0.17
N ARG A 59 44.70 9.05 -1.50
CA ARG A 59 44.26 10.16 -2.36
C ARG A 59 42.79 10.07 -2.72
N VAL A 60 42.19 8.89 -2.59
CA VAL A 60 40.76 8.68 -2.89
C VAL A 60 39.94 9.52 -1.92
N THR A 61 38.96 10.22 -2.49
CA THR A 61 38.01 11.06 -1.76
C THR A 61 36.62 10.43 -1.75
N HIS A 62 36.27 9.72 -2.83
CA HIS A 62 34.97 9.12 -3.04
C HIS A 62 35.08 7.67 -3.51
N VAL A 63 34.22 6.81 -2.98
CA VAL A 63 34.05 5.42 -3.41
C VAL A 63 32.63 5.28 -3.94
N LEU A 64 32.47 4.81 -5.17
CA LEU A 64 31.16 4.53 -5.76
C LEU A 64 30.90 3.02 -5.80
N ALA A 65 29.76 2.60 -5.29
CA ALA A 65 29.37 1.19 -5.22
C ALA A 65 27.86 0.97 -5.38
N VAL A 66 27.45 -0.29 -5.54
CA VAL A 66 26.04 -0.67 -5.67
C VAL A 66 25.35 -0.72 -4.31
N ASP A 67 26.06 -1.19 -3.28
CA ASP A 67 25.57 -1.34 -1.91
C ASP A 67 26.76 -1.45 -0.93
N SER A 68 26.48 -1.47 0.39
CA SER A 68 27.51 -1.60 1.43
C SER A 68 28.26 -2.95 1.37
N HIS A 69 27.57 -4.02 0.98
CA HIS A 69 28.13 -5.36 0.95
C HIS A 69 29.20 -5.53 -0.16
N THR A 70 28.96 -5.00 -1.35
CA THR A 70 29.95 -4.97 -2.44
C THR A 70 31.18 -4.15 -2.09
N VAL A 71 31.01 -3.07 -1.31
CA VAL A 71 32.12 -2.31 -0.73
C VAL A 71 32.92 -3.21 0.21
N LEU A 72 32.30 -3.82 1.22
CA LEU A 72 33.00 -4.67 2.18
C LEU A 72 33.78 -5.81 1.50
N GLN A 73 33.15 -6.50 0.54
CA GLN A 73 33.81 -7.56 -0.22
C GLN A 73 35.01 -7.08 -1.03
N GLU A 74 34.92 -5.93 -1.70
CA GLU A 74 36.03 -5.37 -2.48
C GLU A 74 37.21 -4.99 -1.55
N PHE A 75 36.89 -4.46 -0.38
CA PHE A 75 37.88 -4.08 0.63
C PHE A 75 38.53 -5.31 1.28
N ASP A 76 37.78 -6.38 1.54
CA ASP A 76 38.33 -7.66 2.01
C ASP A 76 39.20 -8.35 0.96
N THR A 77 38.86 -8.21 -0.33
CA THR A 77 39.71 -8.70 -1.43
C THR A 77 41.05 -7.94 -1.48
N TYR A 78 41.05 -6.65 -1.14
CA TYR A 78 42.26 -5.84 -1.00
C TYR A 78 43.12 -6.27 0.22
N ARG A 79 42.49 -6.76 1.30
CA ARG A 79 43.18 -7.32 2.50
C ARG A 79 43.98 -8.58 2.17
N LEU A 80 43.40 -9.48 1.37
CA LEU A 80 44.06 -10.74 0.96
C LEU A 80 45.35 -10.50 0.16
N SER A 81 45.50 -9.33 -0.48
CA SER A 81 46.71 -8.99 -1.22
C SER A 81 47.86 -8.45 -0.36
N ARG A 82 47.61 -8.10 0.92
CA ARG A 82 48.60 -7.37 1.74
C ARG A 82 49.13 -8.11 2.97
N PHE A 83 48.37 -8.85 3.78
CA PHE A 83 48.91 -9.71 4.88
C PHE A 83 47.83 -10.63 5.48
N LYS A 84 48.22 -11.84 5.94
CA LYS A 84 47.45 -12.69 6.87
C LYS A 84 47.55 -12.10 8.29
N GLY A 85 46.49 -11.47 8.81
CA GLY A 85 46.42 -11.03 10.22
C GLY A 85 45.32 -10.01 10.53
N ASP A 86 44.50 -10.35 11.53
CA ASP A 86 43.53 -9.61 12.36
C ASP A 86 42.60 -8.51 11.77
N LEU A 87 41.31 -8.78 11.92
CA LEU A 87 40.17 -8.01 11.39
C LEU A 87 39.94 -6.64 12.07
N CYS A 88 40.46 -6.44 13.28
CA CYS A 88 40.03 -5.38 14.21
C CYS A 88 40.68 -4.00 13.97
N MET A 89 41.77 -3.91 13.21
CA MET A 89 42.51 -2.65 13.02
C MET A 89 41.97 -1.74 11.89
N LEU A 90 41.00 -2.20 11.09
CA LEU A 90 40.58 -1.52 9.85
C LEU A 90 39.63 -0.32 10.09
N TYR A 91 38.76 -0.41 11.09
CA TYR A 91 37.79 0.65 11.38
C TYR A 91 38.48 1.94 11.87
N PHE A 92 39.63 1.78 12.53
CA PHE A 92 40.42 2.89 13.07
C PHE A 92 41.18 3.68 11.98
N ASP A 93 41.56 3.04 10.86
CA ASP A 93 42.27 3.70 9.75
C ASP A 93 41.30 4.33 8.73
N LEU A 94 40.12 3.73 8.50
CA LEU A 94 39.09 4.30 7.63
C LEU A 94 38.39 5.51 8.24
N CYS A 95 38.15 5.54 9.57
CA CYS A 95 37.60 6.72 10.24
C CYS A 95 38.56 7.92 10.26
N LYS A 96 39.87 7.71 10.02
CA LYS A 96 40.86 8.79 9.90
C LYS A 96 40.95 9.38 8.50
N LEU A 97 40.47 8.68 7.48
CA LEU A 97 40.40 9.16 6.11
C LEU A 97 38.97 9.69 5.88
N LYS A 98 38.83 10.98 5.58
CA LYS A 98 37.53 11.62 5.25
C LYS A 98 36.98 11.13 3.89
N LEU A 99 36.77 9.83 3.75
CA LEU A 99 36.27 9.16 2.55
C LEU A 99 34.74 9.17 2.53
N LYS A 100 34.15 9.54 1.39
CA LYS A 100 32.71 9.42 1.18
C LYS A 100 32.39 8.19 0.34
N VAL A 101 31.51 7.32 0.83
CA VAL A 101 31.06 6.13 0.10
C VAL A 101 29.66 6.41 -0.41
N LEU A 102 29.46 6.41 -1.73
CA LEU A 102 28.20 6.78 -2.37
C LEU A 102 27.66 5.66 -3.28
N LEU A 103 26.35 5.63 -3.45
CA LEU A 103 25.69 4.82 -4.46
C LEU A 103 26.03 5.28 -5.89
N TYR A 104 26.13 4.34 -6.83
CA TYR A 104 26.23 4.67 -8.27
C TYR A 104 25.08 5.55 -8.78
N GLN A 105 23.92 5.49 -8.12
CA GLN A 105 22.77 6.32 -8.44
C GLN A 105 23.08 7.82 -8.35
N TRP A 106 23.93 8.25 -7.42
CA TRP A 106 24.36 9.64 -7.31
C TRP A 106 25.02 10.15 -8.59
N LEU A 107 25.89 9.32 -9.17
CA LEU A 107 26.58 9.64 -10.40
C LEU A 107 25.60 9.68 -11.58
N GLU A 108 24.68 8.72 -11.65
CA GLU A 108 23.67 8.71 -12.71
C GLU A 108 22.77 9.93 -12.68
N ASP A 109 22.30 10.31 -11.50
CA ASP A 109 21.40 11.45 -11.34
C ASP A 109 22.13 12.75 -11.62
N SER A 110 23.39 12.89 -11.17
CA SER A 110 24.23 14.06 -11.47
C SER A 110 24.53 14.18 -12.97
N LEU A 111 24.77 13.04 -13.65
CA LEU A 111 24.97 13.03 -15.11
C LEU A 111 23.69 13.32 -15.90
N LYS A 112 22.51 12.98 -15.36
CA LYS A 112 21.21 13.28 -15.99
C LYS A 112 20.81 14.74 -15.77
N SER A 113 21.02 15.28 -14.58
CA SER A 113 20.70 16.68 -14.26
C SER A 113 21.67 17.66 -14.91
N GLY A 114 22.90 17.22 -15.21
CA GLY A 114 23.94 18.12 -15.71
C GLY A 114 24.47 19.05 -14.62
N GLU A 115 24.33 18.69 -13.35
CA GLU A 115 24.92 19.38 -12.20
C GLU A 115 25.33 18.40 -11.09
N LYS A 116 26.29 18.79 -10.24
CA LYS A 116 26.75 17.96 -9.12
C LYS A 116 25.69 17.97 -8.02
N LEU A 117 24.93 16.88 -7.88
CA LEU A 117 23.90 16.78 -6.86
C LEU A 117 24.48 16.59 -5.45
N SER A 118 23.70 16.96 -4.44
CA SER A 118 24.08 16.78 -3.03
C SER A 118 24.32 15.31 -2.71
N GLU A 119 25.45 15.02 -2.08
CA GLU A 119 25.93 13.67 -1.80
C GLU A 119 25.20 13.03 -0.60
N ASN A 120 24.61 13.84 0.30
CA ASN A 120 24.06 13.41 1.59
C ASN A 120 22.97 12.32 1.49
N LEU A 121 22.19 12.34 0.40
CA LEU A 121 21.09 11.39 0.18
C LEU A 121 21.56 10.04 -0.41
N TYR A 122 22.84 9.93 -0.76
CA TYR A 122 23.41 8.78 -1.47
C TYR A 122 24.54 8.10 -0.69
N VAL A 123 24.81 8.56 0.55
CA VAL A 123 25.86 8.00 1.40
C VAL A 123 25.48 6.59 1.85
N LEU A 124 26.37 5.63 1.57
CA LEU A 124 26.30 4.27 2.08
C LEU A 124 26.87 4.23 3.50
N LYS A 125 26.09 3.68 4.45
CA LYS A 125 26.58 3.35 5.78
C LYS A 125 27.22 1.95 5.74
N LEU A 126 28.41 1.84 6.32
CA LEU A 126 29.14 0.57 6.46
C LEU A 126 29.01 0.14 7.93
N ASP A 127 27.98 -0.64 8.26
CA ASP A 127 27.83 -1.20 9.60
C ASP A 127 28.48 -2.61 9.66
N PRO A 128 29.25 -2.96 10.72
CA PRO A 128 30.10 -4.16 10.71
C PRO A 128 29.40 -5.47 11.10
N GLN A 129 28.07 -5.51 11.28
CA GLN A 129 27.39 -6.66 11.89
C GLN A 129 26.63 -7.57 10.92
N ASP A 130 26.79 -7.40 9.61
CA ASP A 130 26.13 -8.24 8.60
C ASP A 130 27.11 -9.27 8.00
N GLU A 131 27.56 -10.22 8.84
CA GLU A 131 28.12 -11.49 8.38
C GLU A 131 27.11 -12.62 8.65
N SER A 132 26.15 -12.81 7.74
CA SER A 132 25.54 -14.12 7.54
C SER A 132 25.18 -14.32 6.07
N ILE A 133 26.12 -14.87 5.30
CA ILE A 133 25.85 -15.43 3.98
C ILE A 133 25.74 -16.93 4.12
N ASN A 134 24.51 -17.42 3.93
CA ASN A 134 24.12 -18.59 3.16
C ASN A 134 25.26 -19.49 2.65
N GLU A 135 25.36 -20.71 3.19
CA GLU A 135 25.87 -21.83 2.42
C GLU A 135 24.84 -22.26 1.36
N PRO A 136 25.26 -22.64 0.15
CA PRO A 136 24.35 -23.08 -0.91
C PRO A 136 23.85 -24.49 -0.64
N ASP A 137 22.54 -24.61 -0.47
CA ASP A 137 21.79 -25.85 -0.40
C ASP A 137 22.02 -26.70 -1.67
N LYS A 138 22.65 -27.85 -1.50
CA LYS A 138 22.78 -28.89 -2.53
C LYS A 138 21.62 -29.87 -2.36
N SER A 139 20.57 -29.69 -3.15
CA SER A 139 19.58 -30.74 -3.38
C SER A 139 19.68 -31.28 -4.81
N LEU A 140 20.16 -32.52 -4.90
CA LEU A 140 19.64 -33.63 -5.72
C LEU A 140 19.55 -33.42 -7.24
N ASP A 141 20.42 -34.13 -7.96
CA ASP A 141 20.09 -34.70 -9.27
C ASP A 141 19.98 -36.24 -9.16
N PRO A 142 19.18 -36.88 -10.03
CA PRO A 142 18.76 -38.28 -9.92
C PRO A 142 19.63 -39.22 -10.77
N GLU A 143 19.68 -40.52 -10.41
CA GLU A 143 19.89 -41.69 -11.31
C GLU A 143 20.14 -42.96 -10.45
N PRO A 144 20.07 -44.19 -10.99
CA PRO A 144 19.08 -44.79 -11.88
C PRO A 144 18.53 -46.12 -11.30
N THR A 145 17.51 -46.65 -11.96
CA THR A 145 16.96 -48.01 -11.81
C THR A 145 18.00 -49.11 -12.10
N ASP A 146 18.06 -50.14 -11.24
CA ASP A 146 17.93 -51.54 -11.70
C ASP A 146 17.74 -52.57 -10.57
N ALA A 147 16.76 -53.45 -10.83
CA ALA A 147 16.68 -54.88 -10.54
C ALA A 147 16.81 -55.47 -9.10
N ASN A 148 15.65 -55.99 -8.67
CA ASN A 148 15.39 -57.39 -8.27
C ASN A 148 15.45 -57.86 -6.80
N VAL A 149 14.45 -58.73 -6.53
CA VAL A 149 14.32 -59.81 -5.52
C VAL A 149 13.44 -59.56 -4.27
N SER A 150 12.14 -59.89 -4.45
CA SER A 150 11.37 -60.97 -3.80
C SER A 150 11.04 -61.00 -2.27
N SER A 151 9.81 -61.50 -2.04
CA SER A 151 9.22 -62.20 -0.86
C SER A 151 8.75 -61.31 0.30
N GLU A 152 7.44 -61.16 0.59
CA GLU A 152 6.38 -62.08 1.04
C GLU A 152 6.07 -61.93 2.54
N LEU A 153 4.80 -61.59 2.83
CA LEU A 153 3.95 -62.16 3.90
C LEU A 153 4.33 -62.01 5.39
N GLN A 154 3.58 -61.18 6.14
CA GLN A 154 2.55 -61.61 7.13
C GLN A 154 2.21 -60.56 8.21
N LYS A 155 0.97 -60.04 8.15
CA LYS A 155 -0.18 -60.31 9.05
C LYS A 155 0.02 -60.43 10.60
N LEU A 156 -0.92 -59.73 11.28
CA LEU A 156 -1.44 -59.88 12.66
C LEU A 156 -0.54 -59.30 13.80
N ASN A 157 -1.05 -58.69 14.87
CA ASN A 157 -2.38 -58.72 15.46
C ASN A 157 -2.62 -57.56 16.46
N ASN A 158 -3.91 -57.33 16.72
CA ASN A 158 -4.51 -56.47 17.75
C ASN A 158 -4.03 -56.74 19.19
N LYS A 159 -4.11 -55.70 20.07
CA LYS A 159 -4.58 -55.85 21.46
C LYS A 159 -5.01 -54.51 22.12
N LYS A 160 -6.32 -54.28 22.10
CA LYS A 160 -7.23 -53.91 23.22
C LYS A 160 -6.59 -53.60 24.59
N ILE A 161 -6.94 -52.46 25.21
CA ILE A 161 -7.41 -52.34 26.61
C ILE A 161 -8.53 -51.28 26.67
N LYS A 162 -9.57 -51.57 27.46
CA LYS A 162 -10.81 -50.82 27.71
C LYS A 162 -10.96 -50.63 29.24
N SER A 163 -11.82 -49.70 29.63
CA SER A 163 -12.51 -49.48 30.93
C SER A 163 -11.83 -48.49 31.90
N SER A 164 -12.54 -47.64 32.65
CA SER A 164 -13.94 -47.71 33.11
C SER A 164 -14.63 -46.34 33.25
N SER A 165 -15.96 -46.36 33.09
CA SER A 165 -16.94 -45.39 33.59
C SER A 165 -17.31 -45.68 35.05
N ASP A 166 -17.86 -44.70 35.77
CA ASP A 166 -18.97 -44.96 36.68
C ASP A 166 -19.93 -43.76 36.74
N ASP A 167 -21.21 -44.10 36.68
CA ASP A 167 -22.43 -43.28 36.66
C ASP A 167 -22.88 -42.90 38.07
N THR A 168 -23.69 -41.83 38.22
CA THR A 168 -25.00 -41.98 38.90
C THR A 168 -26.02 -40.90 38.50
N LYS A 169 -27.29 -41.32 38.51
CA LYS A 169 -28.50 -40.76 37.88
C LYS A 169 -29.40 -39.94 38.84
N ILE A 170 -30.10 -38.95 38.26
CA ILE A 170 -31.58 -38.66 38.24
C ILE A 170 -32.39 -38.72 39.55
N VAL A 171 -33.21 -37.69 39.87
CA VAL A 171 -34.71 -37.68 39.88
C VAL A 171 -35.29 -36.23 39.97
N ASN A 172 -36.37 -36.00 39.19
CA ASN A 172 -37.30 -34.86 39.11
C ASN A 172 -38.10 -34.55 40.40
N LEU A 173 -38.66 -33.32 40.55
CA LEU A 173 -40.13 -33.12 40.56
C LEU A 173 -40.57 -31.64 40.46
N GLU A 174 -41.72 -31.51 39.80
CA GLU A 174 -42.56 -30.40 39.34
C GLU A 174 -43.06 -29.36 40.37
N THR A 175 -43.47 -28.19 39.87
CA THR A 175 -44.86 -27.63 39.94
C THR A 175 -44.88 -26.27 39.22
N ASN A 176 -45.46 -26.13 38.03
CA ASN A 176 -46.86 -25.82 37.70
C ASN A 176 -47.36 -24.45 38.23
N GLU A 177 -47.50 -23.44 37.36
CA GLU A 177 -48.80 -22.87 36.92
C GLU A 177 -48.72 -21.45 36.31
N ASN A 178 -49.40 -21.33 35.15
CA ASN A 178 -50.27 -20.24 34.67
C ASN A 178 -49.78 -18.77 34.57
N ARG A 179 -49.65 -18.21 33.36
CA ARG A 179 -50.71 -17.61 32.48
C ARG A 179 -51.04 -16.15 32.83
N ARG A 180 -50.62 -15.21 31.95
CA ARG A 180 -51.46 -14.23 31.20
C ARG A 180 -50.78 -12.89 30.94
N GLU A 181 -50.72 -12.62 29.64
CA GLU A 181 -50.81 -11.35 28.91
C GLU A 181 -51.47 -10.17 29.66
N ASN A 182 -50.91 -8.97 29.51
CA ASN A 182 -51.52 -7.89 28.71
C ASN A 182 -50.77 -6.54 28.89
N ALA A 183 -50.42 -5.93 27.76
CA ALA A 183 -50.28 -4.47 27.59
C ALA A 183 -51.69 -3.80 27.74
N PRO A 184 -51.93 -2.47 27.64
CA PRO A 184 -51.10 -1.42 27.03
C PRO A 184 -51.25 0.01 27.63
N LEU A 185 -50.61 0.99 26.96
CA LEU A 185 -51.05 2.39 26.71
C LEU A 185 -51.56 3.26 27.89
N SER A 186 -50.99 4.46 28.09
CA SER A 186 -51.49 5.68 27.42
C SER A 186 -50.72 6.94 27.84
N SER A 187 -50.60 7.82 26.85
CA SER A 187 -50.19 9.23 26.78
C SER A 187 -51.06 10.22 27.56
N THR A 188 -50.49 11.36 27.99
CA THR A 188 -50.93 12.78 27.78
C THR A 188 -50.18 13.65 28.82
N SER A 189 -49.36 14.68 28.54
CA SER A 189 -49.42 15.88 27.69
C SER A 189 -49.89 17.14 28.45
N ILE A 190 -49.10 18.23 28.31
CA ILE A 190 -49.47 19.66 28.18
C ILE A 190 -49.20 20.64 29.36
N ALA A 191 -48.53 21.74 28.95
CA ALA A 191 -48.61 23.15 29.36
C ALA A 191 -47.73 23.73 30.48
N SER A 192 -46.63 24.36 30.05
CA SER A 192 -46.39 25.81 29.96
C SER A 192 -46.86 26.75 31.08
N THR A 193 -45.94 27.60 31.56
CA THR A 193 -46.17 29.07 31.64
C THR A 193 -44.85 29.85 31.76
N ASP A 194 -44.84 30.99 31.08
CA ASP A 194 -43.77 31.96 30.81
C ASP A 194 -43.34 32.84 32.02
N GLY A 195 -42.25 33.61 31.84
CA GLY A 195 -42.11 34.91 32.50
C GLY A 195 -40.71 35.42 32.88
N GLU A 196 -39.92 35.80 31.86
CA GLU A 196 -39.11 37.04 31.72
C GLU A 196 -38.17 37.65 32.81
N VAL A 197 -36.89 37.76 32.39
CA VAL A 197 -35.99 38.97 32.29
C VAL A 197 -35.44 39.67 33.56
N GLU A 198 -34.10 39.69 33.70
CA GLU A 198 -33.26 40.93 33.60
C GLU A 198 -31.74 40.65 33.59
N ASN A 199 -31.04 41.49 32.81
CA ASN A 199 -29.61 41.52 32.50
C ASN A 199 -28.72 42.05 33.63
N LEU A 200 -27.42 41.74 33.62
CA LEU A 200 -26.34 42.73 33.82
C LEU A 200 -25.00 42.27 33.21
N ASN A 201 -24.39 43.20 32.46
CA ASN A 201 -23.15 43.10 31.69
C ASN A 201 -21.87 43.18 32.54
N TYR A 202 -20.77 42.61 32.04
CA TYR A 202 -19.46 43.27 32.10
C TYR A 202 -18.68 43.06 30.79
N ALA A 203 -18.21 44.17 30.24
CA ALA A 203 -17.53 44.27 28.96
C ALA A 203 -16.00 44.21 29.14
N ASP A 204 -15.29 43.68 28.13
CA ASP A 204 -13.96 44.20 27.79
C ASP A 204 -13.70 44.14 26.27
N ARG A 205 -12.89 45.08 25.80
CA ARG A 205 -12.91 45.70 24.47
C ARG A 205 -11.95 45.03 23.45
N ARG A 206 -12.50 44.78 22.23
CA ARG A 206 -12.00 45.04 20.84
C ARG A 206 -10.49 45.03 20.52
N PRO A 207 -10.06 44.58 19.30
CA PRO A 207 -10.63 45.07 18.03
C PRO A 207 -10.95 44.04 16.94
N GLN A 208 -12.01 44.37 16.20
CA GLN A 208 -12.48 43.74 14.98
C GLN A 208 -11.51 44.07 13.82
N HIS A 209 -10.89 43.05 13.22
CA HIS A 209 -10.44 43.14 11.83
C HIS A 209 -11.57 42.63 10.95
N ARG A 210 -12.12 43.53 10.13
CA ARG A 210 -12.99 43.21 9.01
C ARG A 210 -12.11 42.65 7.91
N ASP A 211 -12.22 41.34 7.65
CA ASP A 211 -11.85 40.70 6.38
C ASP A 211 -12.56 39.35 6.33
N ALA A 212 -13.90 39.37 6.29
CA ALA A 212 -14.74 38.18 6.17
C ALA A 212 -15.58 38.28 4.90
N GLU A 213 -14.92 38.47 3.76
CA GLU A 213 -15.54 38.45 2.44
C GLU A 213 -14.50 38.13 1.35
N ASN A 214 -13.75 37.01 1.51
CA ASN A 214 -13.06 36.40 0.36
C ASN A 214 -12.61 34.92 0.51
N GLU A 215 -13.26 34.13 1.38
CA GLU A 215 -12.93 32.69 1.55
C GLU A 215 -13.93 31.73 0.87
N ALA A 216 -14.68 32.20 -0.13
CA ALA A 216 -15.64 31.36 -0.88
C ALA A 216 -15.13 30.91 -2.28
N SER A 217 -13.86 31.15 -2.63
CA SER A 217 -13.37 31.04 -4.01
C SER A 217 -12.41 29.86 -4.31
N THR A 218 -12.30 28.84 -3.46
CA THR A 218 -11.41 27.69 -3.73
C THR A 218 -12.08 26.32 -3.60
N LEU A 219 -13.42 26.27 -3.74
CA LEU A 219 -14.06 24.99 -4.06
C LEU A 219 -13.65 24.59 -5.48
N PRO A 220 -13.09 23.38 -5.69
CA PRO A 220 -12.78 22.90 -7.03
C PRO A 220 -14.06 22.92 -7.86
N TYR A 221 -14.06 23.67 -8.96
CA TYR A 221 -15.14 23.63 -9.94
C TYR A 221 -15.37 22.18 -10.36
N CYS A 222 -16.48 21.59 -9.90
CA CYS A 222 -16.85 20.21 -10.18
C CYS A 222 -18.12 20.25 -11.04
N PRO A 223 -17.98 20.47 -12.36
CA PRO A 223 -19.13 20.55 -13.24
C PRO A 223 -19.91 19.23 -13.19
N PRO A 224 -21.24 19.26 -13.33
CA PRO A 224 -22.05 18.04 -13.35
C PRO A 224 -21.61 17.15 -14.52
N ASP A 225 -21.54 15.84 -14.28
CA ASP A 225 -21.31 14.86 -15.34
C ASP A 225 -22.48 14.90 -16.34
N LEU A 226 -22.24 15.47 -17.52
CA LEU A 226 -23.22 15.58 -18.62
C LEU A 226 -23.39 14.26 -19.40
N ASN A 227 -22.57 13.25 -19.09
CA ASN A 227 -22.44 11.99 -19.82
C ASN A 227 -22.75 10.77 -18.94
N LYS A 228 -23.57 10.96 -17.90
CA LYS A 228 -23.98 9.91 -16.95
C LYS A 228 -24.52 8.63 -17.60
N ASN A 229 -25.22 8.77 -18.73
CA ASN A 229 -25.75 7.63 -19.49
C ASN A 229 -24.63 6.68 -19.98
N ILE A 230 -23.43 7.21 -20.26
CA ILE A 230 -22.26 6.41 -20.66
C ILE A 230 -21.49 5.95 -19.42
N THR A 231 -21.23 6.86 -18.49
CA THR A 231 -20.34 6.62 -17.35
C THR A 231 -20.91 5.58 -16.40
N GLU A 232 -22.24 5.54 -16.17
CA GLU A 232 -22.89 4.51 -15.35
C GLU A 232 -22.81 3.11 -15.97
N ILE A 233 -23.00 2.98 -17.29
CA ILE A 233 -22.81 1.70 -17.99
C ILE A 233 -21.36 1.24 -17.87
N PHE A 234 -20.39 2.14 -18.03
CA PHE A 234 -18.99 1.81 -17.88
C PHE A 234 -18.64 1.45 -16.44
N LYS A 235 -19.23 2.09 -15.42
CA LYS A 235 -19.04 1.74 -14.01
C LYS A 235 -19.51 0.32 -13.72
N LYS A 236 -20.65 -0.11 -14.26
CA LYS A 236 -21.10 -1.51 -14.17
C LYS A 236 -20.08 -2.47 -14.78
N LEU A 237 -19.57 -2.19 -15.98
CA LEU A 237 -18.53 -3.02 -16.60
C LEU A 237 -17.25 -3.08 -15.78
N VAL A 238 -16.81 -1.95 -15.20
CA VAL A 238 -15.63 -1.90 -14.32
C VAL A 238 -15.77 -2.90 -13.17
N ASN A 239 -16.94 -2.95 -12.53
CA ASN A 239 -17.22 -3.86 -11.42
C ASN A 239 -17.24 -5.32 -11.88
N ILE A 240 -17.93 -5.62 -12.98
CA ILE A 240 -17.98 -6.98 -13.55
C ILE A 240 -16.57 -7.46 -13.92
N TYR A 241 -15.78 -6.66 -14.63
CA TYR A 241 -14.42 -7.06 -14.99
C TYR A 241 -13.51 -7.26 -13.77
N ARG A 242 -13.68 -6.47 -12.70
CA ARG A 242 -12.96 -6.70 -11.42
C ARG A 242 -13.35 -8.04 -10.81
N ALA A 243 -14.64 -8.34 -10.72
CA ALA A 243 -15.12 -9.61 -10.20
C ALA A 243 -14.60 -10.81 -11.01
N LEU A 244 -14.47 -10.65 -12.33
CA LEU A 244 -13.89 -11.67 -13.22
C LEU A 244 -12.35 -11.71 -13.19
N GLY A 245 -11.68 -10.83 -12.44
CA GLY A 245 -10.22 -10.75 -12.37
C GLY A 245 -9.53 -10.13 -13.60
N ASP A 246 -10.27 -9.44 -14.47
CA ASP A 246 -9.71 -8.71 -15.61
C ASP A 246 -9.42 -7.24 -15.26
N ASP A 247 -8.36 -7.06 -14.48
CA ASP A 247 -7.89 -5.74 -14.03
C ASP A 247 -7.52 -4.81 -15.19
N ARG A 248 -7.06 -5.38 -16.32
CA ARG A 248 -6.63 -4.60 -17.47
C ARG A 248 -7.83 -3.93 -18.15
N ARG A 249 -8.88 -4.72 -18.47
CA ARG A 249 -10.10 -4.18 -19.07
C ARG A 249 -10.84 -3.28 -18.10
N SER A 250 -10.99 -3.70 -16.84
CA SER A 250 -11.58 -2.85 -15.81
C SER A 250 -10.91 -1.48 -15.76
N PHE A 251 -9.57 -1.43 -15.76
CA PHE A 251 -8.85 -0.16 -15.75
C PHE A 251 -9.01 0.67 -17.01
N SER A 252 -9.14 0.05 -18.19
CA SER A 252 -9.38 0.77 -19.43
C SER A 252 -10.72 1.53 -19.39
N TYR A 253 -11.81 0.88 -18.96
CA TYR A 253 -13.10 1.55 -18.78
C TYR A 253 -13.05 2.61 -17.68
N TYR A 254 -12.38 2.31 -16.57
CA TYR A 254 -12.15 3.27 -15.49
C TYR A 254 -11.48 4.57 -15.98
N LYS A 255 -10.41 4.45 -16.78
CA LYS A 255 -9.73 5.60 -17.37
C LYS A 255 -10.64 6.39 -18.32
N ALA A 256 -11.47 5.71 -19.10
CA ALA A 256 -12.42 6.36 -19.99
C ALA A 256 -13.47 7.17 -19.20
N ILE A 257 -14.01 6.61 -18.11
CA ILE A 257 -14.95 7.30 -17.21
C ILE A 257 -14.35 8.63 -16.73
N SER A 258 -13.13 8.63 -16.18
CA SER A 258 -12.49 9.85 -15.67
C SER A 258 -12.31 10.96 -16.72
N VAL A 259 -12.25 10.61 -18.00
CA VAL A 259 -12.15 11.57 -19.12
C VAL A 259 -13.53 12.06 -19.51
N ILE A 260 -14.49 11.14 -19.66
CA ILE A 260 -15.86 11.42 -20.13
C ILE A 260 -16.65 12.25 -19.11
N GLU A 261 -16.51 11.95 -17.82
CA GLU A 261 -17.16 12.69 -16.72
C GLU A 261 -16.78 14.17 -16.68
N LYS A 262 -15.60 14.53 -17.23
CA LYS A 262 -15.06 15.90 -17.22
C LYS A 262 -15.31 16.68 -18.50
N LEU A 263 -15.99 16.09 -19.48
CA LEU A 263 -16.28 16.79 -20.74
C LEU A 263 -17.29 17.92 -20.49
N PRO A 264 -17.03 19.13 -21.02
CA PRO A 264 -17.93 20.28 -20.83
C PRO A 264 -19.18 20.22 -21.73
N PHE A 265 -19.40 19.09 -22.42
CA PHE A 265 -20.50 18.87 -23.33
C PHE A 265 -21.00 17.43 -23.24
N LYS A 266 -22.24 17.22 -23.67
CA LYS A 266 -22.84 15.90 -23.86
C LYS A 266 -22.30 15.28 -25.16
N VAL A 267 -21.83 14.04 -25.10
CA VAL A 267 -21.35 13.31 -26.27
C VAL A 267 -22.55 12.79 -27.07
N GLU A 268 -22.65 13.24 -28.32
CA GLU A 268 -23.70 12.89 -29.28
C GLU A 268 -23.16 12.07 -30.46
N SER A 269 -21.85 12.01 -30.62
CA SER A 269 -21.19 11.17 -31.63
C SER A 269 -19.81 10.73 -31.13
N ALA A 270 -19.41 9.50 -31.44
CA ALA A 270 -18.09 8.99 -31.11
C ALA A 270 -16.95 9.79 -31.77
N ASP A 271 -17.22 10.56 -32.83
CA ASP A 271 -16.24 11.43 -33.47
C ASP A 271 -15.81 12.60 -32.58
N GLN A 272 -16.68 13.09 -31.70
CA GLN A 272 -16.37 14.19 -30.77
C GLN A 272 -15.27 13.81 -29.78
N ILE A 273 -15.12 12.50 -29.51
CA ILE A 273 -14.17 11.95 -28.54
C ILE A 273 -13.00 11.20 -29.19
N LYS A 274 -12.86 11.30 -30.53
CA LYS A 274 -11.91 10.46 -31.28
C LYS A 274 -10.45 10.67 -30.91
N ASN A 275 -10.09 11.87 -30.45
CA ASN A 275 -8.72 12.24 -30.11
C ASN A 275 -8.47 12.28 -28.60
N LEU A 276 -9.43 11.84 -27.78
CA LEU A 276 -9.27 11.88 -26.34
C LEU A 276 -8.32 10.77 -25.85
N PRO A 277 -7.42 11.10 -24.91
CA PRO A 277 -6.51 10.11 -24.33
C PRO A 277 -7.32 9.01 -23.62
N SER A 278 -6.78 7.80 -23.61
CA SER A 278 -7.39 6.61 -23.00
C SER A 278 -8.66 6.05 -23.68
N ILE A 279 -9.18 6.67 -24.74
CA ILE A 279 -10.35 6.18 -25.49
C ILE A 279 -9.89 5.56 -26.82
N GLY A 280 -9.68 4.24 -26.79
CA GLY A 280 -9.34 3.44 -27.97
C GLY A 280 -10.56 3.05 -28.82
N LYS A 281 -10.32 2.43 -29.98
CA LYS A 281 -11.36 2.02 -30.94
C LYS A 281 -12.55 1.30 -30.29
N SER A 282 -12.29 0.23 -29.53
CA SER A 282 -13.37 -0.52 -28.85
C SER A 282 -14.20 0.33 -27.89
N MET A 283 -13.61 1.30 -27.19
CA MET A 283 -14.40 2.18 -26.31
C MET A 283 -15.26 3.14 -27.12
N LYS A 284 -14.76 3.63 -28.26
CA LYS A 284 -15.56 4.46 -29.18
C LYS A 284 -16.75 3.69 -29.73
N ASP A 285 -16.54 2.44 -30.13
CA ASP A 285 -17.61 1.57 -30.64
C ASP A 285 -18.70 1.39 -29.57
N HIS A 286 -18.32 1.10 -28.32
CA HIS A 286 -19.27 1.00 -27.21
C HIS A 286 -19.99 2.32 -26.92
N ILE A 287 -19.29 3.46 -26.97
CA ILE A 287 -19.90 4.79 -26.75
C ILE A 287 -20.90 5.09 -27.86
N GLN A 288 -20.55 4.81 -29.12
CA GLN A 288 -21.45 4.98 -30.25
C GLN A 288 -22.72 4.13 -30.08
N GLU A 289 -22.57 2.86 -29.68
CA GLU A 289 -23.68 1.96 -29.39
C GLU A 289 -24.59 2.51 -28.28
N ILE A 290 -24.01 2.98 -27.17
CA ILE A 290 -24.76 3.58 -26.05
C ILE A 290 -25.50 4.83 -26.48
N ILE A 291 -24.88 5.69 -27.30
CA ILE A 291 -25.54 6.91 -27.78
C ILE A 291 -26.71 6.56 -28.70
N THR A 292 -26.53 5.59 -29.60
CA THR A 292 -27.55 5.21 -30.58
C THR A 292 -28.71 4.43 -29.97
N THR A 293 -28.44 3.54 -29.02
CA THR A 293 -29.43 2.58 -28.50
C THR A 293 -29.86 2.85 -27.05
N GLY A 294 -29.12 3.68 -26.31
CA GLY A 294 -29.27 3.86 -24.87
C GLY A 294 -28.72 2.70 -24.03
N LYS A 295 -28.16 1.67 -24.66
CA LYS A 295 -27.77 0.41 -24.04
C LYS A 295 -26.40 -0.06 -24.56
N LEU A 296 -25.88 -1.10 -23.92
CA LEU A 296 -24.68 -1.79 -24.39
C LEU A 296 -24.93 -3.30 -24.36
N LEU A 297 -25.00 -3.94 -25.53
CA LEU A 297 -25.23 -5.38 -25.69
C LEU A 297 -24.24 -6.21 -24.88
N LYS A 298 -22.99 -5.76 -24.80
CA LYS A 298 -21.96 -6.42 -24.00
C LYS A 298 -22.31 -6.46 -22.50
N LEU A 299 -22.85 -5.36 -21.97
CA LEU A 299 -23.29 -5.33 -20.58
C LEU A 299 -24.51 -6.22 -20.40
N GLU A 300 -25.50 -6.17 -21.31
CA GLU A 300 -26.68 -7.04 -21.24
C GLU A 300 -26.30 -8.53 -21.28
N HIS A 301 -25.30 -8.91 -22.09
CA HIS A 301 -24.78 -10.26 -22.10
C HIS A 301 -24.16 -10.66 -20.75
N PHE A 302 -23.35 -9.80 -20.14
CA PHE A 302 -22.81 -10.08 -18.81
C PHE A 302 -23.88 -10.11 -17.71
N GLU A 303 -24.89 -9.25 -17.80
CA GLU A 303 -26.00 -9.21 -16.85
C GLU A 303 -26.93 -10.44 -16.98
N THR A 304 -26.83 -11.23 -18.06
CA THR A 304 -27.62 -12.46 -18.28
C THR A 304 -26.80 -13.75 -18.21
N ASP A 305 -25.47 -13.66 -18.22
CA ASP A 305 -24.58 -14.81 -18.09
C ASP A 305 -24.52 -15.30 -16.64
N GLU A 306 -25.01 -16.53 -16.41
CA GLU A 306 -25.07 -17.18 -15.09
C GLU A 306 -23.69 -17.24 -14.40
N LYS A 307 -22.63 -17.50 -15.18
CA LYS A 307 -21.27 -17.58 -14.64
C LYS A 307 -20.80 -16.22 -14.16
N VAL A 308 -21.04 -15.17 -14.94
CA VAL A 308 -20.68 -13.80 -14.57
C VAL A 308 -21.46 -13.34 -13.33
N GLN A 309 -22.77 -13.60 -13.28
CA GLN A 309 -23.61 -13.28 -12.13
C GLN A 309 -23.11 -13.99 -10.87
N THR A 310 -22.85 -15.30 -10.96
CA THR A 310 -22.41 -16.11 -9.81
C THR A 310 -21.03 -15.68 -9.31
N ILE A 311 -20.06 -15.52 -10.21
CA ILE A 311 -18.70 -15.08 -9.83
C ILE A 311 -18.74 -13.68 -9.22
N SER A 312 -19.58 -12.79 -9.74
CA SER A 312 -19.76 -11.45 -9.19
C SER A 312 -20.36 -11.49 -7.79
N LEU A 313 -21.42 -12.27 -7.58
CA LEU A 313 -22.05 -12.46 -6.27
C LEU A 313 -21.06 -13.02 -5.24
N PHE A 314 -20.32 -14.06 -5.59
CA PHE A 314 -19.33 -14.66 -4.69
C PHE A 314 -18.19 -13.68 -4.38
N GLY A 315 -17.77 -12.88 -5.36
CA GLY A 315 -16.75 -11.85 -5.19
C GLY A 315 -17.15 -10.69 -4.28
N GLU A 316 -18.44 -10.54 -3.95
CA GLU A 316 -18.88 -9.55 -2.95
C GLU A 316 -18.64 -10.03 -1.50
N VAL A 317 -18.48 -11.33 -1.28
CA VAL A 317 -18.23 -11.87 0.06
C VAL A 317 -16.80 -11.54 0.48
N TRP A 318 -16.65 -10.98 1.69
CA TRP A 318 -15.33 -10.60 2.19
C TRP A 318 -14.36 -11.80 2.18
N GLY A 319 -13.15 -11.57 1.65
CA GLY A 319 -12.12 -12.59 1.53
C GLY A 319 -12.25 -13.52 0.32
N ILE A 320 -13.31 -13.41 -0.49
CA ILE A 320 -13.46 -14.17 -1.75
C ILE A 320 -13.05 -13.29 -2.93
N GLY A 321 -11.89 -13.59 -3.52
CA GLY A 321 -11.42 -12.94 -4.76
C GLY A 321 -11.83 -13.72 -6.02
N PRO A 322 -11.56 -13.16 -7.22
CA PRO A 322 -11.95 -13.77 -8.52
C PRO A 322 -11.55 -15.23 -8.68
N ALA A 323 -10.34 -15.59 -8.24
CA ALA A 323 -9.85 -16.96 -8.32
C ALA A 323 -10.61 -17.92 -7.41
N THR A 324 -10.99 -17.49 -6.20
CA THR A 324 -11.79 -18.29 -5.27
C THR A 324 -13.24 -18.37 -5.74
N ALA A 325 -13.83 -17.26 -6.20
CA ALA A 325 -15.18 -17.23 -6.78
C ALA A 325 -15.31 -18.18 -7.98
N LEU A 326 -14.33 -18.19 -8.88
CA LEU A 326 -14.30 -19.13 -10.00
C LEU A 326 -14.22 -20.60 -9.52
N LYS A 327 -13.36 -20.90 -8.54
CA LYS A 327 -13.28 -22.26 -7.97
C LYS A 327 -14.59 -22.72 -7.35
N LEU A 328 -15.31 -21.84 -6.66
CA LEU A 328 -16.61 -22.14 -6.07
C LEU A 328 -17.67 -22.37 -7.16
N TYR A 329 -17.66 -21.56 -8.23
CA TYR A 329 -18.51 -21.78 -9.39
C TYR A 329 -18.23 -23.13 -10.06
N ASP A 330 -16.95 -23.48 -10.25
CA ASP A 330 -16.53 -24.74 -10.88
C ASP A 330 -16.88 -25.97 -10.02
N LYS A 331 -17.06 -25.79 -8.71
CA LYS A 331 -17.60 -26.82 -7.80
C LYS A 331 -19.12 -27.04 -7.94
N GLY A 332 -19.82 -26.18 -8.67
CA GLY A 332 -21.27 -26.26 -8.87
C GLY A 332 -22.09 -25.27 -8.03
N HIS A 333 -21.46 -24.46 -7.18
CA HIS A 333 -22.17 -23.46 -6.37
C HIS A 333 -22.71 -22.31 -7.25
N ARG A 334 -23.91 -21.84 -6.95
CA ARG A 334 -24.60 -20.73 -7.66
C ARG A 334 -25.15 -19.66 -6.74
N THR A 335 -25.40 -19.99 -5.47
CA THR A 335 -25.99 -19.10 -4.48
C THR A 335 -25.07 -18.96 -3.25
N LEU A 336 -25.29 -17.92 -2.45
CA LEU A 336 -24.57 -17.75 -1.18
C LEU A 336 -24.89 -18.88 -0.19
N ASP A 337 -26.10 -19.43 -0.23
CA ASP A 337 -26.51 -20.54 0.64
C ASP A 337 -25.68 -21.80 0.37
N ASP A 338 -25.34 -22.06 -0.90
CA ASP A 338 -24.48 -23.18 -1.32
C ASP A 338 -23.10 -23.12 -0.64
N LEU A 339 -22.63 -21.92 -0.30
CA LEU A 339 -21.32 -21.68 0.31
C LEU A 339 -21.30 -21.99 1.82
N THR A 340 -22.46 -22.02 2.48
CA THR A 340 -22.57 -22.14 3.95
C THR A 340 -21.88 -23.38 4.50
N ASN A 341 -21.91 -24.48 3.73
CA ASN A 341 -21.34 -25.77 4.12
C ASN A 341 -20.07 -26.13 3.33
N ASP A 342 -19.46 -25.18 2.60
CA ASP A 342 -18.22 -25.46 1.88
C ASP A 342 -17.00 -25.39 2.82
N ASP A 343 -16.39 -26.54 3.06
CA ASP A 343 -15.23 -26.68 3.96
C ASP A 343 -13.93 -26.08 3.41
N SER A 344 -13.87 -25.71 2.14
CA SER A 344 -12.69 -25.02 1.57
C SER A 344 -12.64 -23.53 1.91
N LEU A 345 -13.73 -22.97 2.45
CA LEU A 345 -13.73 -21.59 2.93
C LEU A 345 -12.89 -21.46 4.20
N THR A 346 -12.01 -20.46 4.21
CA THR A 346 -11.30 -20.03 5.42
C THR A 346 -12.29 -19.51 6.46
N ASN A 347 -11.91 -19.54 7.74
CA ASN A 347 -12.77 -19.02 8.81
C ASN A 347 -13.18 -17.56 8.56
N ALA A 348 -12.27 -16.74 8.04
CA ALA A 348 -12.54 -15.34 7.74
C ALA A 348 -13.53 -15.17 6.56
N GLN A 349 -13.48 -16.05 5.55
CA GLN A 349 -14.50 -16.10 4.48
C GLN A 349 -15.86 -16.57 5.00
N LYS A 350 -15.90 -17.56 5.91
CA LYS A 350 -17.14 -18.00 6.57
C LYS A 350 -17.78 -16.88 7.39
N LEU A 351 -16.96 -16.09 8.09
CA LEU A 351 -17.40 -14.88 8.79
C LEU A 351 -17.90 -13.79 7.83
N GLY A 352 -17.20 -13.58 6.71
CA GLY A 352 -17.63 -12.68 5.64
C GLY A 352 -18.98 -13.07 5.03
N LEU A 353 -19.24 -14.38 4.88
CA LEU A 353 -20.52 -14.92 4.43
C LEU A 353 -21.61 -14.73 5.51
N LYS A 354 -21.30 -15.08 6.76
CA LYS A 354 -22.25 -14.98 7.89
C LYS A 354 -22.79 -13.57 8.10
N TYR A 355 -21.93 -12.56 7.96
CA TYR A 355 -22.28 -11.15 8.16
C TYR A 355 -22.35 -10.36 6.84
N PHE A 356 -22.60 -11.05 5.72
CA PHE A 356 -22.60 -10.45 4.39
C PHE A 356 -23.50 -9.22 4.28
N ASP A 357 -24.74 -9.32 4.78
CA ASP A 357 -25.68 -8.19 4.72
C ASP A 357 -25.33 -7.06 5.68
N ASP A 358 -24.82 -7.37 6.87
CA ASP A 358 -24.39 -6.38 7.87
C ASP A 358 -23.27 -5.49 7.30
N ILE A 359 -22.20 -6.11 6.79
CA ILE A 359 -20.98 -5.38 6.38
C ILE A 359 -21.14 -4.65 5.05
N ARG A 360 -22.25 -4.85 4.33
CA ARG A 360 -22.63 -4.06 3.15
C ARG A 360 -23.31 -2.75 3.51
N GLN A 361 -23.85 -2.64 4.73
CA GLN A 361 -24.54 -1.42 5.16
C GLN A 361 -23.54 -0.30 5.39
N ARG A 362 -23.87 0.89 4.88
CA ARG A 362 -22.98 2.05 5.00
C ARG A 362 -23.13 2.69 6.38
N ILE A 363 -22.00 3.08 6.98
CA ILE A 363 -21.93 3.69 8.31
C ILE A 363 -22.11 5.21 8.18
N PRO A 364 -23.11 5.85 8.80
CA PRO A 364 -23.21 7.30 8.84
C PRO A 364 -21.94 7.97 9.39
N ARG A 365 -21.52 9.10 8.81
CA ARG A 365 -20.27 9.78 9.22
C ARG A 365 -20.21 10.10 10.71
N HIS A 366 -21.32 10.53 11.31
CA HIS A 366 -21.38 10.88 12.73
C HIS A 366 -21.13 9.65 13.63
N GLU A 367 -21.60 8.47 13.23
CA GLU A 367 -21.31 7.23 13.95
C GLU A 367 -19.82 6.87 13.87
N VAL A 368 -19.19 7.04 12.70
CA VAL A 368 -17.73 6.85 12.56
C VAL A 368 -16.96 7.84 13.44
N GLN A 369 -17.41 9.11 13.50
CA GLN A 369 -16.81 10.11 14.36
C GLN A 369 -16.88 9.69 15.83
N GLU A 370 -18.04 9.25 16.33
CA GLU A 370 -18.17 8.77 17.72
C GLU A 370 -17.30 7.54 18.00
N MET A 371 -17.24 6.58 17.07
CA MET A 371 -16.38 5.42 17.19
C MET A 371 -14.89 5.78 17.16
N GLU A 372 -14.47 6.77 16.37
CA GLU A 372 -13.11 7.31 16.37
C GLU A 372 -12.73 7.86 17.75
N HIS A 373 -13.63 8.60 18.42
CA HIS A 373 -13.37 9.11 19.78
C HIS A 373 -13.18 7.98 20.80
N ILE A 374 -13.97 6.91 20.69
CA ILE A 374 -13.82 5.72 21.55
C ILE A 374 -12.45 5.07 21.33
N LEU A 375 -12.09 4.86 20.06
CA LEU A 375 -10.82 4.27 19.66
C LEU A 375 -9.64 5.11 20.16
N GLN A 376 -9.67 6.43 19.96
CA GLN A 376 -8.65 7.35 20.47
C GLN A 376 -8.52 7.29 21.99
N LYS A 377 -9.63 7.32 22.73
CA LYS A 377 -9.62 7.23 24.19
C LYS A 377 -9.01 5.92 24.68
N VAL A 378 -9.45 4.79 24.12
CA VAL A 378 -8.89 3.47 24.48
C VAL A 378 -7.41 3.39 24.12
N GLY A 379 -7.00 4.03 23.03
CA GLY A 379 -5.60 4.09 22.61
C GLY A 379 -4.74 4.82 23.63
N GLU A 380 -5.17 6.02 24.03
CA GLU A 380 -4.48 6.85 25.03
C GLU A 380 -4.39 6.14 26.39
N ASP A 381 -5.44 5.43 26.79
CA ASP A 381 -5.43 4.61 28.03
C ASP A 381 -4.41 3.46 27.97
N VAL A 382 -4.18 2.88 26.79
CA VAL A 382 -3.24 1.76 26.59
C VAL A 382 -1.80 2.24 26.43
N LEU A 383 -1.60 3.34 25.70
CA LEU A 383 -0.31 3.96 25.44
C LEU A 383 -0.47 5.47 25.33
N PRO A 384 -0.11 6.23 26.37
CA PRO A 384 -0.20 7.69 26.34
C PRO A 384 0.64 8.30 25.21
N GLY A 385 0.07 9.25 24.46
CA GLY A 385 0.73 9.88 23.33
C GLY A 385 0.66 9.10 22.01
N VAL A 386 -0.08 7.98 21.97
CA VAL A 386 -0.36 7.27 20.72
C VAL A 386 -1.17 8.15 19.77
N ILE A 387 -0.83 8.12 18.49
CA ILE A 387 -1.54 8.84 17.44
C ILE A 387 -2.46 7.84 16.74
N ILE A 388 -3.77 8.10 16.79
CA ILE A 388 -4.81 7.30 16.14
C ILE A 388 -5.64 8.21 15.23
N ILE A 389 -5.61 7.93 13.93
CA ILE A 389 -6.35 8.70 12.92
C ILE A 389 -7.28 7.76 12.15
N CYS A 390 -8.56 8.13 12.03
CA CYS A 390 -9.46 7.48 11.10
C CYS A 390 -9.15 7.95 9.66
N GLY A 391 -8.81 7.00 8.80
CA GLY A 391 -8.48 7.15 7.39
C GLY A 391 -9.69 7.03 6.47
N GLY A 392 -9.44 6.45 5.30
CA GLY A 392 -10.47 5.97 4.40
C GLY A 392 -11.41 7.04 3.88
N SER A 393 -12.64 6.59 3.60
CA SER A 393 -13.72 7.46 3.17
C SER A 393 -14.08 8.54 4.20
N TYR A 394 -13.87 8.25 5.49
CA TYR A 394 -14.09 9.21 6.57
C TYR A 394 -13.12 10.40 6.48
N ARG A 395 -11.82 10.15 6.37
CA ARG A 395 -10.81 11.22 6.23
C ARG A 395 -10.98 12.03 4.96
N ARG A 396 -11.50 11.40 3.89
CA ARG A 396 -11.85 12.08 2.63
C ARG A 396 -13.19 12.84 2.66
N GLY A 397 -13.83 12.99 3.82
CA GLY A 397 -15.02 13.82 3.98
C GLY A 397 -16.33 13.22 3.44
N LYS A 398 -16.41 11.90 3.21
CA LYS A 398 -17.67 11.29 2.76
C LYS A 398 -18.74 11.34 3.86
N ALA A 399 -19.99 11.51 3.44
CA ALA A 399 -21.15 11.61 4.34
C ALA A 399 -21.51 10.28 5.02
N THR A 400 -21.15 9.15 4.41
CA THR A 400 -21.20 7.84 5.06
C THR A 400 -20.04 6.98 4.54
N CYS A 401 -19.66 5.95 5.27
CA CYS A 401 -18.46 5.12 5.10
C CYS A 401 -18.82 3.66 4.81
N GLY A 402 -17.92 2.88 4.22
CA GLY A 402 -18.10 1.43 4.06
C GLY A 402 -17.59 0.65 5.25
N ASP A 403 -16.48 1.12 5.80
CA ASP A 403 -15.69 0.55 6.88
C ASP A 403 -15.01 1.66 7.69
N ILE A 404 -14.32 1.26 8.75
CA ILE A 404 -13.53 2.12 9.62
C ILE A 404 -12.04 1.77 9.44
N ASP A 405 -11.30 2.61 8.75
CA ASP A 405 -9.85 2.48 8.59
C ASP A 405 -9.12 3.26 9.68
N ILE A 406 -8.32 2.63 10.52
CA ILE A 406 -7.59 3.27 11.62
C ILE A 406 -6.08 3.10 11.41
N ILE A 407 -5.40 4.24 11.29
CA ILE A 407 -3.95 4.31 11.15
C ILE A 407 -3.38 4.78 12.48
N ILE A 408 -2.41 4.02 12.99
CA ILE A 408 -1.87 4.17 14.33
C ILE A 408 -0.34 4.34 14.24
N THR A 409 0.22 5.22 15.04
CA THR A 409 1.67 5.32 15.24
C THR A 409 1.98 5.92 16.61
N HIS A 410 3.25 5.92 17.00
CA HIS A 410 3.71 6.63 18.19
C HIS A 410 4.88 7.55 17.82
N PRO A 411 4.90 8.82 18.28
CA PRO A 411 5.87 9.82 17.83
C PRO A 411 7.34 9.47 18.14
N ASP A 412 7.61 8.65 19.15
CA ASP A 412 8.97 8.23 19.52
C ASP A 412 9.58 7.14 18.60
N GLY A 413 8.82 6.62 17.63
CA GLY A 413 9.26 5.59 16.70
C GLY A 413 9.48 4.20 17.31
N THR A 414 9.22 3.98 18.60
CA THR A 414 9.56 2.72 19.29
C THR A 414 8.44 2.16 20.17
N SER A 415 7.68 3.00 20.88
CA SER A 415 6.63 2.54 21.81
C SER A 415 5.40 1.93 21.13
N HIS A 416 5.27 2.08 19.82
CA HIS A 416 4.22 1.42 19.03
C HIS A 416 4.37 -0.13 19.03
N LYS A 417 5.56 -0.66 19.33
CA LYS A 417 5.83 -2.11 19.35
C LYS A 417 5.02 -2.79 20.46
N GLY A 418 4.32 -3.87 20.12
CA GLY A 418 3.46 -4.60 21.05
C GLY A 418 2.19 -3.85 21.48
N PHE A 419 1.87 -2.71 20.84
CA PHE A 419 0.66 -1.95 21.10
C PHE A 419 -0.61 -2.69 20.63
N LEU A 420 -0.59 -3.21 19.38
CA LEU A 420 -1.80 -3.78 18.76
C LEU A 420 -2.46 -4.90 19.60
N PRO A 421 -1.73 -5.89 20.15
CA PRO A 421 -2.33 -6.93 21.00
C PRO A 421 -3.04 -6.39 22.23
N LYS A 422 -2.44 -5.41 22.92
CA LYS A 422 -3.03 -4.78 24.12
C LYS A 422 -4.29 -4.00 23.75
N TYR A 423 -4.21 -3.26 22.65
CA TYR A 423 -5.29 -2.42 22.14
C TYR A 423 -6.49 -3.26 21.68
N VAL A 424 -6.26 -4.29 20.85
CA VAL A 424 -7.31 -5.21 20.40
C VAL A 424 -7.96 -5.93 21.58
N LYS A 425 -7.16 -6.40 22.56
CA LYS A 425 -7.71 -7.02 23.78
C LYS A 425 -8.66 -6.06 24.50
N ARG A 426 -8.23 -4.81 24.72
CA ARG A 426 -9.03 -3.81 25.44
C ARG A 426 -10.35 -3.49 24.72
N LEU A 427 -10.33 -3.40 23.39
CA LEU A 427 -11.54 -3.18 22.58
C LEU A 427 -12.48 -4.39 22.54
N LYS A 428 -11.95 -5.61 22.69
CA LYS A 428 -12.79 -6.81 22.86
C LYS A 428 -13.42 -6.89 24.24
N ASP A 429 -12.68 -6.51 25.28
CA ASP A 429 -13.20 -6.47 26.66
C ASP A 429 -14.40 -5.51 26.80
N THR A 430 -14.50 -4.49 25.93
CA THR A 430 -15.64 -3.57 25.86
C THR A 430 -16.72 -3.98 24.85
N ASN A 431 -16.59 -5.15 24.21
CA ASN A 431 -17.44 -5.63 23.11
C ASN A 431 -17.49 -4.68 21.91
N PHE A 432 -16.50 -3.80 21.74
CA PHE A 432 -16.39 -2.95 20.57
C PHE A 432 -15.94 -3.76 19.35
N LEU A 433 -14.85 -4.52 19.49
CA LEU A 433 -14.42 -5.52 18.51
C LEU A 433 -15.10 -6.86 18.79
N ARG A 434 -15.55 -7.54 17.73
CA ARG A 434 -16.35 -8.78 17.84
C ARG A 434 -15.61 -9.97 17.25
N GLU A 435 -15.43 -10.00 15.93
CA GLU A 435 -14.80 -11.11 15.22
C GLU A 435 -13.50 -10.71 14.52
N ASP A 436 -12.54 -11.63 14.51
CA ASP A 436 -11.24 -11.44 13.87
C ASP A 436 -11.23 -12.07 12.47
N LEU A 437 -10.75 -11.32 11.49
CA LEU A 437 -10.53 -11.81 10.13
C LEU A 437 -9.04 -12.02 9.86
N ILE A 438 -8.21 -11.03 10.17
CA ILE A 438 -6.75 -11.09 10.06
C ILE A 438 -6.14 -10.46 11.32
N PHE A 439 -5.15 -11.13 11.90
CA PHE A 439 -4.32 -10.56 12.96
C PHE A 439 -2.87 -10.96 12.69
N SER A 440 -2.02 -9.97 12.41
CA SER A 440 -0.58 -10.17 12.30
C SER A 440 0.18 -9.10 13.08
N THR A 441 1.13 -9.53 13.90
CA THR A 441 2.12 -8.66 14.54
C THR A 441 3.49 -8.89 13.91
N HIS A 442 4.27 -7.82 13.75
CA HIS A 442 5.64 -7.93 13.25
C HIS A 442 6.57 -8.63 14.23
N SER A 443 7.62 -9.25 13.70
CA SER A 443 8.70 -9.84 14.51
C SER A 443 9.54 -8.74 15.16
N GLU A 444 9.89 -8.92 16.44
CA GLU A 444 10.84 -8.05 17.15
C GLU A 444 12.26 -8.11 16.54
N GLU A 445 12.54 -9.15 15.75
CA GLU A 445 13.84 -9.39 15.09
C GLU A 445 14.03 -8.55 13.81
N GLY A 446 13.03 -7.76 13.39
CA GLY A 446 13.17 -6.77 12.31
C GLY A 446 13.21 -7.36 10.88
N THR A 447 12.72 -8.59 10.70
CA THR A 447 12.75 -9.31 9.42
C THR A 447 11.62 -8.96 8.45
N ASP A 448 10.68 -8.09 8.86
CA ASP A 448 9.50 -7.73 8.07
C ASP A 448 9.28 -6.21 7.98
N SER A 449 8.15 -5.78 7.39
CA SER A 449 7.81 -4.38 7.18
C SER A 449 7.60 -3.54 8.46
N GLY A 450 7.55 -4.14 9.64
CA GLY A 450 7.32 -3.50 10.93
C GLY A 450 5.87 -3.05 11.16
N VAL A 451 4.92 -3.51 10.35
CA VAL A 451 3.52 -3.04 10.37
C VAL A 451 2.60 -4.09 10.99
N ASP A 452 2.05 -3.78 12.17
CA ASP A 452 1.01 -4.61 12.77
C ASP A 452 -0.32 -4.39 12.04
N THR A 453 -1.07 -5.46 11.81
CA THR A 453 -2.35 -5.43 11.09
C THR A 453 -3.42 -6.22 11.84
N TYR A 454 -4.57 -5.59 12.03
CA TYR A 454 -5.79 -6.24 12.48
C TYR A 454 -6.93 -5.89 11.54
N PHE A 455 -7.58 -6.89 10.95
CA PHE A 455 -8.84 -6.73 10.23
C PHE A 455 -9.91 -7.52 10.97
N GLY A 456 -11.05 -6.90 11.25
CA GLY A 456 -12.12 -7.55 11.99
C GLY A 456 -13.48 -6.94 11.74
N PHE A 457 -14.41 -7.28 12.63
CA PHE A 457 -15.71 -6.64 12.76
C PHE A 457 -15.83 -5.92 14.09
N CYS A 458 -16.48 -4.76 14.07
CA CYS A 458 -16.87 -3.98 15.22
C CYS A 458 -18.38 -3.75 15.23
N THR A 459 -18.88 -3.28 16.36
CA THR A 459 -20.27 -2.83 16.49
C THR A 459 -20.30 -1.42 17.04
N TYR A 460 -21.17 -0.58 16.50
CA TYR A 460 -21.51 0.68 17.15
C TYR A 460 -22.04 0.38 18.58
N PRO A 461 -21.63 1.14 19.61
CA PRO A 461 -22.02 0.85 21.00
C PRO A 461 -23.53 0.66 21.18
N GLY A 462 -23.92 -0.42 21.87
CA GLY A 462 -25.33 -0.76 22.11
C GLY A 462 -26.07 -1.37 20.92
N ARG A 463 -25.38 -1.67 19.81
CA ARG A 463 -25.95 -2.37 18.65
C ARG A 463 -25.23 -3.70 18.40
N GLU A 464 -25.90 -4.56 17.63
CA GLU A 464 -25.38 -5.88 17.25
C GLU A 464 -24.95 -5.96 15.78
N LEU A 465 -25.23 -4.94 14.97
CA LEU A 465 -24.90 -4.94 13.55
C LEU A 465 -23.38 -4.83 13.35
N ARG A 466 -22.80 -5.72 12.55
CA ARG A 466 -21.36 -5.78 12.30
C ARG A 466 -20.94 -4.74 11.25
N HIS A 467 -19.88 -4.01 11.55
CA HIS A 467 -19.18 -3.14 10.62
C HIS A 467 -17.74 -3.58 10.48
N ARG A 468 -17.18 -3.44 9.27
CA ARG A 468 -15.76 -3.69 9.02
C ARG A 468 -14.89 -2.63 9.70
N ILE A 469 -13.81 -3.09 10.33
CA ILE A 469 -12.78 -2.22 10.90
C ILE A 469 -11.39 -2.79 10.60
N ASP A 470 -10.50 -1.91 10.19
CA ASP A 470 -9.12 -2.21 9.85
C ASP A 470 -8.19 -1.34 10.68
N LEU A 471 -7.29 -1.96 11.44
CA LEU A 471 -6.28 -1.30 12.25
C LEU A 471 -4.90 -1.59 11.66
N LYS A 472 -4.11 -0.53 11.49
CA LYS A 472 -2.72 -0.61 11.03
C LYS A 472 -1.83 0.19 11.96
N VAL A 473 -0.83 -0.45 12.55
CA VAL A 473 0.19 0.24 13.37
C VAL A 473 1.46 0.36 12.57
N TYR A 474 1.89 1.60 12.33
CA TYR A 474 3.11 1.91 11.58
C TYR A 474 4.21 2.45 12.51
N PRO A 475 5.47 2.04 12.28
CA PRO A 475 6.64 2.78 12.76
C PRO A 475 6.58 4.23 12.26
N ARG A 476 7.10 5.15 13.07
CA ARG A 476 6.96 6.59 12.80
C ARG A 476 7.60 6.99 11.47
N GLU A 477 8.68 6.32 11.10
CA GLU A 477 9.48 6.58 9.90
C GLU A 477 8.74 6.29 8.59
N ILE A 478 7.77 5.36 8.63
CA ILE A 478 7.01 4.95 7.43
C ILE A 478 5.52 5.34 7.51
N TYR A 479 5.09 5.92 8.64
CA TYR A 479 3.70 6.33 8.90
C TYR A 479 3.10 7.21 7.79
N ALA A 480 3.87 8.11 7.19
CA ALA A 480 3.38 8.98 6.11
C ALA A 480 2.90 8.18 4.89
N PHE A 481 3.60 7.11 4.51
CA PHE A 481 3.21 6.23 3.40
C PHE A 481 1.93 5.46 3.73
N GLY A 482 1.83 4.96 4.96
CA GLY A 482 0.61 4.35 5.49
C GLY A 482 -0.56 5.31 5.44
N LEU A 483 -0.39 6.55 5.89
CA LEU A 483 -1.44 7.56 5.90
C LEU A 483 -1.91 7.91 4.48
N VAL A 484 -1.00 8.05 3.50
CA VAL A 484 -1.37 8.23 2.09
C VAL A 484 -2.21 7.05 1.59
N ALA A 485 -1.71 5.83 1.79
CA ALA A 485 -2.34 4.62 1.29
C ALA A 485 -3.73 4.39 1.89
N TRP A 486 -3.86 4.51 3.22
CA TRP A 486 -5.09 4.27 3.94
C TRP A 486 -6.04 5.45 3.96
N THR A 487 -5.61 6.65 3.54
CA THR A 487 -6.54 7.73 3.19
C THR A 487 -7.15 7.50 1.81
N GLY A 488 -6.37 7.01 0.85
CA GLY A 488 -6.85 6.73 -0.51
C GLY A 488 -7.35 7.98 -1.27
N ASN A 489 -8.23 7.84 -2.26
CA ASN A 489 -8.89 6.60 -2.71
C ASN A 489 -7.95 5.62 -3.46
N ASP A 490 -8.46 4.44 -3.80
CA ASP A 490 -7.76 3.38 -4.56
C ASP A 490 -7.19 3.91 -5.90
N VAL A 491 -7.92 4.81 -6.54
CA VAL A 491 -7.57 5.43 -7.81
C VAL A 491 -6.37 6.36 -7.64
N LEU A 492 -6.41 7.27 -6.67
CA LEU A 492 -5.30 8.15 -6.36
C LEU A 492 -4.06 7.33 -6.01
N ASN A 493 -4.20 6.33 -5.13
CA ASN A 493 -3.10 5.44 -4.77
C ASN A 493 -2.47 4.79 -5.99
N ARG A 494 -3.28 4.29 -6.93
CA ARG A 494 -2.79 3.72 -8.18
C ARG A 494 -2.06 4.75 -9.05
N ARG A 495 -2.56 5.99 -9.15
CA ARG A 495 -1.90 7.07 -9.90
C ARG A 495 -0.55 7.43 -9.28
N LEU A 496 -0.48 7.55 -7.95
CA LEU A 496 0.76 7.81 -7.22
C LEU A 496 1.79 6.68 -7.45
N ARG A 497 1.35 5.42 -7.45
CA ARG A 497 2.21 4.27 -7.78
C ARG A 497 2.74 4.32 -9.21
N LEU A 498 1.89 4.63 -10.20
CA LEU A 498 2.32 4.79 -11.60
C LEU A 498 3.30 5.96 -11.76
N GLN A 499 3.07 7.06 -11.03
CA GLN A 499 3.97 8.21 -11.01
C GLN A 499 5.33 7.82 -10.41
N ALA A 500 5.33 7.07 -9.31
CA ALA A 500 6.56 6.53 -8.72
C ALA A 500 7.31 5.64 -9.72
N GLU A 501 6.61 4.72 -10.39
CA GLU A 501 7.19 3.82 -11.41
C GLU A 501 7.83 4.61 -12.56
N SER A 502 7.19 5.68 -13.03
CA SER A 502 7.74 6.55 -14.07
C SER A 502 9.05 7.24 -13.67
N LYS A 503 9.27 7.40 -12.35
CA LYS A 503 10.48 7.97 -11.76
C LYS A 503 11.51 6.91 -11.33
N GLY A 504 11.25 5.62 -11.62
CA GLY A 504 12.14 4.53 -11.23
C GLY A 504 11.99 4.09 -9.77
N PHE A 505 10.83 4.34 -9.16
CA PHE A 505 10.52 3.93 -7.80
C PHE A 505 9.30 3.01 -7.73
N ARG A 506 9.20 2.25 -6.65
CA ARG A 506 8.03 1.47 -6.26
C ARG A 506 7.49 2.07 -4.97
N LEU A 507 6.24 2.50 -5.01
CA LEU A 507 5.50 3.02 -3.87
C LEU A 507 4.56 1.94 -3.31
N ASP A 508 4.62 1.72 -2.00
CA ASP A 508 3.59 0.99 -1.25
C ASP A 508 3.30 1.71 0.07
N ASP A 509 2.49 1.12 0.94
CA ASP A 509 2.13 1.71 2.23
C ASP A 509 3.27 1.66 3.26
N THR A 510 4.39 1.04 2.92
CA THR A 510 5.59 0.92 3.79
C THR A 510 6.75 1.80 3.33
N GLY A 511 6.64 2.47 2.18
CA GLY A 511 7.73 3.30 1.71
C GLY A 511 7.75 3.53 0.20
N LEU A 512 8.82 4.20 -0.22
CA LEU A 512 9.13 4.51 -1.60
C LEU A 512 10.55 4.03 -1.92
N PHE A 513 10.63 2.98 -2.72
CA PHE A 513 11.83 2.18 -2.90
C PHE A 513 12.35 2.31 -4.32
N PRO A 514 13.66 2.41 -4.57
CA PRO A 514 14.20 2.30 -5.92
C PRO A 514 13.75 1.01 -6.59
N ALA A 515 13.35 1.09 -7.85
CA ALA A 515 12.96 -0.06 -8.65
C ALA A 515 14.02 -0.30 -9.72
N THR A 516 14.59 -1.50 -9.79
CA THR A 516 15.43 -1.89 -10.93
C THR A 516 14.56 -2.07 -12.16
N GLN A 517 15.02 -1.73 -13.37
CA GLN A 517 14.26 -2.09 -14.56
C GLN A 517 14.40 -3.60 -14.83
N GLY A 518 13.29 -4.34 -14.76
CA GLY A 518 13.26 -5.74 -15.18
C GLY A 518 13.37 -5.83 -16.71
N SER A 519 14.16 -6.79 -17.21
CA SER A 519 14.19 -7.11 -18.63
C SER A 519 12.82 -7.61 -19.10
N GLY A 520 12.30 -7.08 -20.21
CA GLY A 520 11.10 -7.61 -20.87
C GLY A 520 9.76 -7.33 -20.19
N GLY A 521 9.58 -6.15 -19.58
CA GLY A 521 8.27 -5.74 -19.03
C GLY A 521 7.85 -6.44 -17.74
N LYS A 522 8.75 -7.22 -17.12
CA LYS A 522 8.58 -7.74 -15.76
C LYS A 522 8.82 -6.63 -14.75
N ARG A 523 8.04 -6.61 -13.65
CA ARG A 523 8.24 -5.68 -12.54
C ARG A 523 9.66 -5.80 -12.01
N GLY A 524 10.29 -4.65 -11.83
CA GLY A 524 11.57 -4.50 -11.16
C GLY A 524 11.60 -5.08 -9.75
N THR A 525 12.78 -5.51 -9.31
CA THR A 525 12.99 -5.86 -7.91
C THR A 525 12.91 -4.59 -7.06
N LYS A 526 12.19 -4.68 -5.93
CA LYS A 526 12.10 -3.63 -4.91
C LYS A 526 13.48 -3.51 -4.25
N GLY A 527 14.11 -2.34 -4.33
CA GLY A 527 15.33 -2.05 -3.57
C GLY A 527 15.06 -2.03 -2.07
N ASN A 528 16.09 -2.25 -1.26
CA ASN A 528 15.93 -2.36 0.20
C ASN A 528 15.84 -1.00 0.91
N ALA A 529 16.45 0.04 0.34
CA ALA A 529 16.44 1.37 0.94
C ALA A 529 15.19 2.17 0.52
N SER A 530 14.30 2.45 1.48
CA SER A 530 13.22 3.43 1.27
C SER A 530 13.73 4.86 1.41
N LEU A 531 13.18 5.77 0.62
CA LEU A 531 13.28 7.20 0.87
C LEU A 531 12.60 7.54 2.20
N LYS A 532 13.20 8.48 2.94
CA LYS A 532 12.66 9.00 4.20
C LYS A 532 11.82 10.23 3.91
N LEU A 533 10.50 10.07 3.96
CA LEU A 533 9.52 11.14 3.80
C LEU A 533 8.60 11.10 5.02
N SER A 534 8.61 12.16 5.80
CA SER A 534 7.99 12.21 7.13
C SER A 534 6.54 12.70 7.10
N THR A 535 6.13 13.31 5.99
CA THR A 535 4.78 13.86 5.81
C THR A 535 4.15 13.37 4.52
N GLU A 536 2.82 13.33 4.47
CA GLU A 536 2.10 13.03 3.22
C GLU A 536 2.51 14.01 2.11
N LYS A 537 2.67 15.30 2.45
CA LYS A 537 3.03 16.33 1.47
C LYS A 537 4.38 16.06 0.81
N GLU A 538 5.38 15.64 1.57
CA GLU A 538 6.68 15.24 1.03
C GLU A 538 6.57 14.07 0.03
N VAL A 539 5.66 13.11 0.27
CA VAL A 539 5.39 12.03 -0.69
C VAL A 539 4.85 12.58 -2.01
N PHE A 540 3.88 13.50 -1.94
CA PHE A 540 3.31 14.14 -3.13
C PHE A 540 4.34 14.99 -3.88
N ASP A 541 5.08 15.84 -3.16
CA ASP A 541 6.11 16.71 -3.71
C ASP A 541 7.21 15.90 -4.43
N PHE A 542 7.70 14.81 -3.80
CA PHE A 542 8.69 13.92 -4.42
C PHE A 542 8.19 13.32 -5.73
N LEU A 543 6.94 12.84 -5.75
CA LEU A 543 6.32 12.27 -6.93
C LEU A 543 6.02 13.34 -8.01
N GLY A 544 6.14 14.62 -7.69
CA GLY A 544 5.73 15.71 -8.57
C GLY A 544 4.23 15.67 -8.84
N PHE A 545 3.44 15.19 -7.88
CA PHE A 545 1.99 15.17 -7.95
C PHE A 545 1.44 16.34 -7.12
N PRO A 546 0.49 17.14 -7.62
CA PRO A 546 -0.06 18.26 -6.86
C PRO A 546 -0.59 17.83 -5.50
N TRP A 547 -0.24 18.55 -4.44
CA TRP A 547 -0.78 18.28 -3.10
C TRP A 547 -2.31 18.32 -3.14
N LEU A 548 -2.92 17.29 -2.56
CA LEU A 548 -4.37 17.19 -2.38
C LEU A 548 -4.67 16.99 -0.91
N GLU A 549 -5.44 17.92 -0.35
CA GLU A 549 -6.04 17.74 0.97
C GLU A 549 -6.91 16.47 0.97
N PRO A 550 -7.05 15.76 2.12
CA PRO A 550 -7.78 14.50 2.15
C PRO A 550 -9.18 14.54 1.50
N HIS A 551 -9.95 15.61 1.71
CA HIS A 551 -11.28 15.78 1.11
C HIS A 551 -11.27 15.97 -0.42
N GLN A 552 -10.13 16.38 -1.00
CA GLN A 552 -9.91 16.53 -2.43
C GLN A 552 -9.48 15.21 -3.12
N ARG A 553 -9.21 14.15 -2.35
CA ARG A 553 -8.72 12.85 -2.86
C ARG A 553 -9.83 11.91 -3.36
N ASN A 554 -11.03 12.44 -3.60
CA ASN A 554 -12.17 11.71 -4.17
C ASN A 554 -12.13 11.77 -5.70
N LEU A 555 -11.08 11.17 -6.30
CA LEU A 555 -10.73 11.26 -7.72
C LEU A 555 -11.32 10.16 -8.60
#